data_AF-A0A378N221-F1
#
_entry.id   AF-A0A378N221-F1
#
_cell.length_a   1.000
_cell.length_b   1.000
_cell.length_c   1.000
_cell.angle_alpha   90.00
_cell.angle_beta   90.00
_cell.angle_gamma   90.00
#
_symmetry.space_group_name_H-M   'P 1'
#
loop_
_entity.id
_entity.type
_entity.pdbx_description
1 polymer ?
#
loop_
_entity_poly.entity_id
_entity_poly.type
_entity_poly.pdbx_seq_one_letter_code
_entity_poly.pdbx_strand_id
1 'polypeptide(L)' 'MILKTPLKLIISNIENRRIEGGVFVMTGPDTLNNAIGDKEVNFRRDKVTCAQGTFTNEYFQYIDKPGSKWNYKKNEDLLK' A
#
# COMPACT_ATOMS: atom_id res chain seq x y z
N MET A 1 -4.99 -11.85 16.06
CA MET A 1 -5.14 -10.89 14.94
C MET A 1 -3.77 -10.36 14.55
N ILE A 2 -3.33 -10.62 13.32
CA ILE A 2 -1.96 -10.31 12.83
C ILE A 2 -1.60 -8.83 13.01
N LEU A 3 -2.58 -7.93 12.91
CA LEU A 3 -2.37 -6.48 12.96
C LEU A 3 -2.07 -5.92 14.36
N LYS A 4 -2.33 -6.66 15.45
CA LYS A 4 -2.13 -6.14 16.82
C LYS A 4 -0.66 -5.90 17.15
N THR A 5 0.22 -6.78 16.67
CA THR A 5 1.67 -6.67 16.93
C THR A 5 2.32 -5.52 16.14
N PRO A 6 2.09 -5.37 14.83
CA PRO A 6 2.54 -4.20 14.07
C PRO A 6 2.08 -2.88 14.70
N LEU A 7 0.81 -2.76 15.11
CA LEU A 7 0.30 -1.52 15.72
C LEU A 7 1.05 -1.14 17.01
N LYS A 8 1.36 -2.11 17.87
CA LYS A 8 2.18 -1.85 19.06
C LYS A 8 3.59 -1.38 18.70
N LEU A 9 4.18 -1.98 17.65
CA LEU A 9 5.51 -1.61 17.20
C LEU A 9 5.53 -0.21 16.58
N ILE A 10 4.51 0.15 15.80
CA ILE A 10 4.30 1.49 15.25
C ILE A 10 4.23 2.53 16.38
N ILE A 11 3.39 2.28 17.40
CA ILE A 11 3.25 3.19 18.56
C ILE A 11 4.61 3.35 19.25
N SER A 12 5.30 2.25 19.53
CA SER A 12 6.63 2.28 20.16
C SER A 12 7.65 3.06 19.32
N ASN A 13 7.68 2.87 17.99
CA ASN A 13 8.59 3.60 17.11
C ASN A 13 8.34 5.12 17.15
N ILE A 14 7.07 5.54 17.16
CA ILE A 14 6.66 6.95 17.24
C ILE A 14 7.04 7.56 18.60
N GLU A 15 6.67 6.89 19.70
CA GLU A 15 6.95 7.35 21.06
C GLU A 15 8.45 7.51 21.31
N ASN A 16 9.27 6.62 20.73
CA ASN A 16 10.72 6.65 20.86
C ASN A 16 11.42 7.45 19.74
N ARG A 17 10.67 8.16 18.89
CA ARG A 17 11.19 8.99 17.79
C ARG A 17 12.25 8.29 16.93
N ARG A 18 11.98 7.03 16.54
CA ARG A 18 12.89 6.28 15.65
C ARG A 18 12.82 6.82 14.22
N ILE A 19 13.59 7.88 13.97
CA ILE A 19 13.62 8.60 12.68
C ILE A 19 14.51 7.92 11.62
N GLU A 20 15.35 6.97 12.03
CA GLU A 20 16.24 6.25 11.12
C GLU A 20 15.44 5.40 10.14
N GLY A 21 15.73 5.54 8.84
CA GLY A 21 14.96 4.92 7.77
C GLY A 21 13.58 5.55 7.49
N GLY A 22 13.26 6.67 8.15
CA GLY A 22 12.08 7.49 7.89
C GLY A 22 10.75 6.76 8.11
N VAL A 23 9.70 7.23 7.44
CA VAL A 23 8.34 6.67 7.56
C VAL A 23 8.30 5.19 7.16
N PHE A 24 9.13 4.78 6.20
CA PHE A 24 9.20 3.39 5.75
C PHE A 24 9.54 2.41 6.88
N VAL A 25 10.50 2.78 7.74
CA VAL A 25 10.93 1.99 8.90
C VAL A 25 10.06 2.25 10.13
N MET A 26 9.60 3.48 10.32
CA MET A 26 8.84 3.88 11.51
C MET A 26 7.42 3.32 11.52
N THR A 27 6.71 3.38 10.40
CA THR A 27 5.29 3.00 10.31
C THR A 27 4.93 2.17 9.08
N GLY A 28 5.87 2.06 8.12
CA GLY A 28 5.66 1.44 6.83
C GLY A 28 5.87 -0.07 6.79
N PRO A 29 6.11 -0.62 5.59
CA PRO A 29 6.24 -2.06 5.36
C PRO A 29 7.31 -2.74 6.20
N ASP A 30 8.41 -2.06 6.52
CA ASP A 30 9.49 -2.64 7.32
C ASP A 30 9.03 -2.97 8.75
N THR A 31 8.26 -2.07 9.38
CA THR A 31 7.65 -2.34 10.71
C THR A 31 6.74 -3.57 10.65
N LEU A 32 5.95 -3.72 9.58
CA LEU A 32 5.08 -4.86 9.39
C LEU A 32 5.88 -6.16 9.19
N ASN A 33 6.92 -6.12 8.35
CA ASN A 33 7.81 -7.26 8.11
C ASN A 33 8.48 -7.72 9.40
N ASN A 34 9.01 -6.79 10.20
CA ASN A 34 9.62 -7.09 11.50
C ASN A 34 8.62 -7.70 12.50
N ALA A 35 7.36 -7.25 12.47
CA ALA A 35 6.32 -7.79 13.34
C ALA A 35 5.85 -9.20 12.92
N ILE A 36 5.85 -9.50 11.62
CA ILE A 36 5.55 -10.82 11.06
C ILE A 36 6.73 -11.77 11.33
N GLY A 37 7.96 -11.38 10.97
CA GLY A 37 9.15 -12.21 11.07
C GLY A 37 9.00 -13.50 10.27
N ASP A 38 9.35 -14.64 10.87
CA ASP A 38 9.27 -15.97 10.25
C ASP A 38 7.91 -16.66 10.47
N LYS A 39 6.89 -15.93 10.96
CA LYS A 39 5.58 -16.53 11.21
C LYS A 39 4.91 -16.88 9.89
N GLU A 40 4.38 -18.09 9.81
CA GLU A 40 3.49 -18.46 8.72
C GLU A 40 2.20 -17.64 8.80
N VAL A 41 1.90 -16.92 7.72
CA VAL A 41 0.69 -16.12 7.60
C VAL A 41 -0.03 -16.51 6.33
N ASN A 42 -1.35 -16.42 6.35
CA ASN A 42 -2.13 -16.58 5.12
C ASN A 42 -1.86 -15.39 4.20
N PHE A 43 -1.18 -15.63 3.08
CA PHE A 43 -0.93 -14.63 2.05
C PHE A 43 -1.24 -15.19 0.66
N ARG A 44 -1.47 -14.28 -0.29
CA ARG A 44 -1.59 -14.60 -1.71
C ARG A 44 -0.87 -13.52 -2.49
N ARG A 45 -0.16 -13.91 -3.56
CA ARG A 45 0.55 -12.95 -4.41
C ARG A 45 -0.45 -12.06 -5.13
N ASP A 46 -0.20 -10.76 -5.13
CA ASP A 46 -1.01 -9.73 -5.77
C ASP A 46 -1.25 -10.02 -7.27
N LYS A 47 -0.20 -10.44 -8.00
CA LYS A 47 -0.27 -10.75 -9.44
C LYS A 47 -1.26 -11.86 -9.81
N VAL A 48 -1.58 -12.74 -8.86
CA VAL A 48 -2.57 -13.82 -9.06
C VAL A 48 -3.84 -13.57 -8.26
N THR A 49 -3.97 -12.40 -7.63
CA THR A 49 -5.12 -12.01 -6.84
C THR A 49 -5.92 -10.98 -7.64
N CYS A 50 -7.15 -11.35 -8.00
CA CYS A 50 -8.09 -10.39 -8.53
C CYS A 50 -8.45 -9.39 -7.43
N ALA A 51 -7.95 -8.15 -7.55
CA ALA A 51 -8.25 -7.07 -6.64
C ALA A 51 -9.11 -6.01 -7.34
N GLN A 52 -9.90 -5.28 -6.55
CA GLN A 52 -10.58 -4.08 -7.02
C GLN A 52 -9.51 -3.08 -7.45
N GLY A 53 -9.31 -2.98 -8.77
CA GLY A 53 -8.42 -2.03 -9.45
C GLY A 53 -7.43 -2.70 -10.37
N THR A 54 -7.54 -4.02 -10.53
CA THR A 54 -6.74 -4.79 -11.49
C THR A 54 -7.33 -4.73 -12.90
N PHE A 55 -8.63 -4.48 -13.05
CA PHE A 55 -9.30 -4.39 -14.36
C PHE A 55 -9.54 -2.96 -14.85
N THR A 56 -9.11 -1.95 -14.09
CA THR A 56 -9.24 -0.56 -14.52
C THR A 56 -8.47 -0.38 -15.84
N ASN A 57 -9.13 0.18 -16.84
CA ASN A 57 -8.56 0.47 -18.16
C ASN A 57 -9.22 1.73 -18.72
N GLU A 58 -8.90 2.12 -19.95
CA GLU A 58 -9.45 3.32 -20.59
C GLU A 58 -10.99 3.33 -20.70
N TYR A 59 -11.64 2.17 -20.67
CA TYR A 59 -13.09 2.00 -20.74
C TYR A 59 -13.74 1.75 -19.37
N PHE A 60 -12.96 1.34 -18.37
CA PHE A 60 -13.46 0.97 -17.05
C PHE A 60 -12.70 1.73 -15.97
N GLN A 61 -13.23 2.89 -15.57
CA GLN A 61 -12.71 3.72 -14.48
C GLN A 61 -13.62 3.65 -13.25
N TYR A 62 -13.03 3.75 -12.06
CA TYR A 62 -13.80 3.84 -10.81
C TYR A 62 -14.61 5.13 -10.74
N ILE A 63 -15.93 4.98 -10.56
CA ILE A 63 -16.86 6.11 -10.37
C ILE A 63 -16.52 6.91 -9.12
N ASP A 64 -16.06 6.24 -8.05
CA ASP A 64 -15.70 6.84 -6.76
C ASP A 64 -14.27 7.40 -6.71
N LYS A 65 -13.42 7.09 -7.70
CA LYS A 65 -12.02 7.55 -7.77
C LYS A 65 -11.67 8.12 -9.13
N PRO A 66 -12.29 9.25 -9.54
CA PRO A 66 -11.87 9.98 -10.72
C PRO A 66 -10.39 10.38 -10.58
N GLY A 67 -9.56 10.16 -11.59
CA GLY A 67 -8.15 10.53 -11.55
C GLY A 67 -7.16 9.42 -11.18
N SER A 68 -7.60 8.19 -10.91
CA SER A 68 -6.71 7.11 -10.46
C SER A 68 -5.93 6.40 -11.60
N LYS A 69 -5.79 5.07 -11.56
CA LYS A 69 -4.79 4.31 -12.34
C LYS A 69 -4.85 4.52 -13.86
N TRP A 70 -6.03 4.76 -14.42
CA TRP A 70 -6.22 5.02 -15.85
C TRP A 70 -7.15 6.21 -16.05
N ASN A 71 -6.60 7.34 -16.45
CA ASN A 71 -7.39 8.40 -17.06
C ASN A 71 -6.92 8.48 -18.50
N TYR A 72 -7.75 8.06 -19.44
CA TYR A 72 -7.49 8.35 -20.83
C TYR A 72 -7.39 9.88 -20.98
N LYS A 73 -6.21 10.35 -21.41
CA LYS A 73 -5.98 11.72 -21.83
C LYS A 73 -5.56 11.67 -23.28
N LYS A 74 -6.17 12.51 -24.13
CA LYS A 74 -5.73 12.65 -25.52
C LYS A 74 -4.31 13.21 -25.53
N ASN A 75 -3.52 12.82 -26.52
CA ASN A 75 -2.14 13.31 -26.65
C ASN A 75 -2.10 14.85 -26.73
N GLU A 76 -3.09 15.47 -27.38
CA GLU A 76 -3.23 16.93 -27.44
C GLU A 76 -3.40 17.60 -26.06
N ASP A 77 -3.89 16.87 -25.05
CA ASP A 77 -4.15 17.37 -23.70
C ASP A 77 -2.98 17.10 -22.72
N LEU A 78 -1.95 16.36 -23.15
CA LEU A 78 -0.80 15.99 -22.30
C LEU A 78 0.25 17.09 -22.20
N LEU A 79 0.32 17.97 -23.20
CA LEU A 79 1.30 19.05 -23.31
C LEU A 79 0.56 20.40 -23.28
N LYS A 80 0.21 20.85 -22.08
CA LYS A 80 -0.18 22.25 -21.81
C LYS A 80 0.90 22.93 -20.99
#